data_AF-X1TCE6-F1
#
_entry.id   AF-X1TCE6-F1
#
_cell.length_a   1.000
_cell.length_b   1.000
_cell.length_c   1.000
_cell.angle_alpha   90.00
_cell.angle_beta   90.00
_cell.angle_gamma   90.00
#
_symmetry.space_group_name_H-M   'P 1'
#
loop_
_entity.id
_entity.type
_entity.pdbx_description
1 polymer ?
#
loop_
_entity_poly.entity_id
_entity_poly.type
_entity_poly.pdbx_seq_one_letter_code
_entity_poly.pdbx_strand_id
1 'polypeptide(L)'
;MRDNEQKNKDYGSDNNQNYQQITGTCHKLASYNWLKDIPEGARNKNIIEVRFKNTRKDFFRNVNELRLETGDIVAVEASPGHDIGIVALTG
;
A
#
# COMPACT_ATOMS: atom_id res chain seq x y z
N MET A 1 35.23 -14.43 41.47
CA MET A 1 34.49 -14.06 40.24
C MET A 1 34.17 -15.37 39.55
N ARG A 2 32.88 -15.77 39.49
CA ARG A 2 32.42 -17.12 39.16
C ARG A 2 32.14 -17.26 37.65
N ASP A 3 32.46 -18.43 37.12
CA ASP A 3 32.36 -18.90 35.73
C ASP A 3 30.90 -19.02 35.22
N ASN A 4 30.68 -18.95 33.90
CA ASN A 4 29.95 -19.99 33.15
C ASN A 4 29.79 -19.67 31.65
N GLU A 5 30.37 -20.54 30.80
CA GLU A 5 29.85 -20.84 29.47
C GLU A 5 28.44 -21.44 29.59
N GLN A 6 27.49 -21.06 28.73
CA GLN A 6 26.58 -22.06 28.13
C GLN A 6 25.66 -21.53 27.01
N LYS A 7 25.71 -22.26 25.89
CA LYS A 7 24.61 -22.81 25.07
C LYS A 7 23.88 -21.94 24.03
N ASN A 8 24.15 -22.32 22.78
CA ASN A 8 23.24 -22.28 21.63
C ASN A 8 21.78 -22.60 22.01
N LYS A 9 20.84 -21.86 21.42
CA LYS A 9 19.47 -22.30 21.20
C LYS A 9 19.03 -21.88 19.80
N ASP A 10 18.92 -22.88 18.93
CA ASP A 10 18.19 -22.82 17.68
C ASP A 10 16.74 -22.41 17.98
N TYR A 11 16.27 -21.33 17.36
CA TYR A 11 14.84 -21.02 17.31
C TYR A 11 14.35 -21.26 15.88
N GLY A 12 14.13 -22.53 15.56
CA GLY A 12 13.07 -22.90 14.64
C GLY A 12 11.74 -22.75 15.37
N SER A 13 10.85 -21.90 14.85
CA SER A 13 9.43 -21.97 15.17
C SER A 13 8.67 -21.76 13.87
N ASP A 14 8.23 -22.88 13.31
CA ASP A 14 7.11 -22.95 12.38
C ASP A 14 5.97 -22.08 12.92
N ASN A 15 5.53 -21.09 12.15
CA ASN A 15 4.23 -20.49 12.36
C ASN A 15 3.60 -20.21 10.99
N ASN A 16 2.77 -21.16 10.62
CA ASN A 16 1.67 -21.06 9.68
C ASN A 16 0.94 -19.71 9.89
N GLN A 17 1.27 -18.71 9.09
CA GLN A 17 0.54 -17.45 9.05
C GLN A 17 -0.25 -17.36 7.75
N ASN A 18 -1.18 -18.30 7.64
CA ASN A 18 -2.37 -18.17 6.82
C ASN A 18 -3.26 -17.10 7.49
N TYR A 19 -2.88 -15.83 7.40
CA TYR A 19 -3.79 -14.72 7.74
C TYR A 19 -4.75 -14.48 6.58
N GLN A 20 -5.58 -15.48 6.29
CA GLN A 20 -6.93 -15.17 5.81
C GLN A 20 -7.69 -14.75 7.05
N GLN A 21 -7.59 -13.47 7.39
CA GLN A 21 -8.44 -12.87 8.40
C GLN A 21 -9.86 -12.87 7.84
N ILE A 22 -10.54 -13.99 8.08
CA ILE A 22 -11.98 -14.18 7.92
C ILE A 22 -12.64 -13.30 9.00
N THR A 23 -12.62 -11.99 8.82
CA THR A 23 -13.47 -11.08 9.57
C THR A 23 -14.74 -10.89 8.77
N GLY A 24 -15.83 -11.44 9.32
CA GLY A 24 -17.18 -11.45 8.77
C GLY A 24 -17.74 -10.04 8.58
N THR A 25 -17.30 -9.38 7.51
CA THR A 25 -17.95 -8.21 6.97
C THR A 25 -18.43 -8.59 5.58
N CYS A 26 -19.75 -8.71 5.43
CA CYS A 26 -20.40 -8.83 4.13
C CYS A 26 -20.25 -7.49 3.40
N HIS A 27 -19.04 -7.19 2.93
CA HIS A 27 -18.81 -6.09 2.02
C HIS A 27 -19.09 -6.63 0.62
N LYS A 28 -20.20 -6.17 0.03
CA LYS A 28 -20.69 -6.47 -1.33
C LYS A 28 -19.68 -6.17 -2.45
N LEU A 29 -18.47 -5.70 -2.12
CA LEU A 29 -17.38 -5.30 -3.01
C LEU A 29 -16.00 -5.64 -2.41
N ALA A 30 -15.82 -6.87 -1.91
CA ALA A 30 -14.48 -7.30 -1.50
C ALA A 30 -13.53 -7.25 -2.71
N SER A 31 -12.51 -6.40 -2.62
CA SER A 31 -11.50 -6.23 -3.68
C SER A 31 -10.31 -7.15 -3.38
N TYR A 32 -9.93 -7.96 -4.36
CA TYR A 32 -8.80 -8.88 -4.23
C TYR A 32 -7.51 -8.21 -4.70
N ASN A 33 -6.44 -8.31 -3.93
CA ASN A 33 -5.13 -7.77 -4.31
C ASN A 33 -4.38 -8.75 -5.25
N TRP A 34 -4.55 -8.58 -6.56
CA TRP A 34 -3.90 -9.40 -7.59
C TRP A 34 -2.39 -9.19 -7.72
N LEU A 35 -1.83 -8.15 -7.09
CA LEU A 35 -0.42 -7.79 -7.21
C LEU A 35 0.45 -8.42 -6.11
N LYS A 36 -0.13 -9.20 -5.20
CA LYS A 36 0.59 -9.73 -4.03
C LYS A 36 1.80 -10.62 -4.40
N ASP A 37 1.74 -11.30 -5.54
CA ASP A 37 2.73 -12.31 -5.95
C ASP A 37 3.73 -11.78 -7.00
N ILE A 38 3.67 -10.49 -7.34
CA ILE A 38 4.62 -9.90 -8.28
C ILE A 38 5.92 -9.55 -7.52
N PRO A 39 7.08 -10.15 -7.89
CA PRO A 39 8.34 -9.85 -7.25
C PRO A 39 8.65 -8.35 -7.41
N GLU A 40 9.15 -7.73 -6.34
CA GLU A 40 9.39 -6.30 -6.16
C GLU A 40 10.58 -5.78 -7.02
N GLY A 41 10.64 -6.20 -8.29
CA GLY A 41 11.70 -5.91 -9.25
C GLY A 41 11.43 -4.75 -10.20
N ALA A 42 10.20 -4.21 -10.22
CA ALA A 42 9.86 -3.02 -11.00
C ALA A 42 9.61 -1.83 -10.06
N ARG A 43 10.67 -1.34 -9.42
CA ARG A 43 10.64 -0.28 -8.39
C ARG A 43 10.35 1.11 -8.96
N ASN A 44 9.15 1.29 -9.53
CA ASN A 44 8.57 2.60 -9.77
C ASN A 44 7.19 2.68 -9.12
N LYS A 45 7.15 2.45 -7.80
CA LYS A 45 5.95 2.54 -6.95
C LYS A 45 5.52 3.99 -6.66
N ASN A 46 5.57 4.83 -7.69
CA ASN A 46 5.27 6.25 -7.59
C ASN A 46 4.04 6.58 -8.42
N ILE A 47 3.13 5.62 -8.64
CA ILE A 47 1.87 5.91 -9.33
C ILE A 47 0.77 6.05 -8.29
N ILE A 48 -0.05 7.08 -8.44
CA ILE A 48 -1.22 7.33 -7.62
C ILE A 48 -2.46 7.40 -8.50
N GLU A 49 -3.56 6.83 -8.05
CA GLU A 49 -4.89 7.09 -8.63
C GLU A 49 -5.52 8.24 -7.85
N VAL A 50 -5.92 9.31 -8.55
CA VAL A 50 -6.66 10.43 -7.95
C VAL A 50 -8.09 10.40 -8.46
N ARG A 51 -9.03 10.40 -7.53
CA ARG A 51 -10.47 10.52 -7.81
C ARG A 51 -10.90 11.97 -7.64
N PHE A 52 -11.51 12.52 -8.68
CA PHE A 52 -12.10 13.85 -8.65
C PHE A 52 -13.59 13.79 -8.32
N LYS A 53 -14.25 14.95 -8.28
CA LYS A 53 -15.72 15.00 -8.22
C LYS A 53 -16.33 14.25 -9.41
N ASN A 54 -17.54 13.71 -9.22
CA ASN A 54 -18.25 12.86 -10.18
C ASN A 54 -17.51 11.54 -10.44
N THR A 55 -17.48 11.07 -11.70
CA THR A 55 -16.94 9.76 -12.09
C THR A 55 -15.51 9.82 -12.65
N ARG A 56 -14.85 10.99 -12.63
CA ARG A 56 -13.52 11.17 -13.20
C ARG A 56 -12.45 10.64 -12.25
N LYS A 57 -11.57 9.81 -12.79
CA LYS A 57 -10.37 9.28 -12.15
C LYS A 57 -9.22 9.39 -13.12
N ASP A 58 -8.02 9.63 -12.60
CA ASP A 58 -6.82 9.68 -13.42
C ASP A 58 -5.60 9.20 -12.62
N PHE A 59 -4.56 8.76 -13.33
CA PHE A 59 -3.34 8.23 -12.75
C PHE A 59 -2.20 9.23 -12.89
N PHE A 60 -1.53 9.52 -11.79
CA PHE A 60 -0.42 10.47 -11.75
C PHE A 60 0.84 9.79 -11.27
N ARG A 61 1.98 10.31 -11.75
CA ARG A 61 3.28 9.94 -11.20
C ARG A 61 3.67 10.94 -10.11
N ASN A 62 3.95 10.42 -8.92
CA ASN A 62 4.53 11.17 -7.83
C ASN A 62 6.02 11.40 -8.10
N VAL A 63 6.31 12.41 -8.92
CA VAL A 63 7.68 12.80 -9.29
C VAL A 63 8.46 13.43 -8.13
N ASN A 64 7.74 14.00 -7.16
CA ASN A 64 8.31 14.68 -6.00
C ASN A 64 8.49 13.77 -4.78
N GLU A 65 8.21 12.46 -4.94
CA GLU A 65 8.31 11.46 -3.86
C GLU A 65 7.60 11.88 -2.57
N LEU A 66 6.46 12.58 -2.73
CA LEU A 66 5.63 13.00 -1.61
C LEU A 66 5.11 11.76 -0.88
N ARG A 67 5.05 11.81 0.45
CA ARG A 67 4.41 10.76 1.23
C ARG A 67 2.90 10.93 1.10
N LEU A 68 2.32 10.22 0.13
CA LEU A 68 0.90 10.23 -0.14
C LEU A 68 0.29 8.91 0.33
N GLU A 69 -0.85 9.00 0.99
CA GLU A 69 -1.65 7.88 1.47
C GLU A 69 -3.06 7.94 0.88
N THR A 70 -3.74 6.80 0.82
CA THR A 70 -5.14 6.75 0.39
C THR A 70 -6.00 7.60 1.32
N GLY A 71 -6.77 8.53 0.75
CA GLY A 71 -7.58 9.49 1.49
C GLY A 71 -7.03 10.92 1.49
N ASP A 72 -5.77 11.11 1.09
CA ASP A 72 -5.18 12.45 1.02
C ASP A 72 -5.86 13.32 -0.02
N ILE A 73 -6.07 14.59 0.32
CA ILE A 73 -6.58 15.60 -0.61
C ILE A 73 -5.37 16.20 -1.33
N VAL A 74 -5.39 16.16 -2.67
CA VAL A 74 -4.31 16.65 -3.51
C VAL A 74 -4.83 17.66 -4.54
N ALA A 75 -3.97 18.61 -4.89
CA ALA A 75 -4.17 19.50 -6.03
C ALA A 75 -3.33 18.98 -7.20
N VAL A 76 -3.97 18.84 -8.36
CA VAL A 76 -3.35 18.40 -9.61
C VAL A 76 -3.36 19.58 -10.59
N GLU A 77 -2.25 19.80 -11.29
CA GLU A 77 -2.16 20.83 -12.32
C GLU A 77 -3.12 20.53 -13.48
N ALA A 78 -3.91 21.53 -13.88
CA ALA A 78 -4.79 21.48 -15.04
C ALA A 78 -4.48 22.65 -15.98
N SER A 79 -4.77 22.51 -17.27
CA SER A 79 -4.58 23.58 -18.26
C SER A 79 -5.94 24.09 -18.76
N PRO A 80 -6.44 25.26 -18.31
CA PRO A 80 -5.92 26.14 -17.24
C PRO A 80 -6.43 25.74 -15.83
N GLY A 81 -5.60 25.92 -14.79
CA GLY A 81 -6.02 25.87 -13.38
C GLY A 81 -5.47 24.68 -12.58
N HIS A 82 -6.24 24.26 -11.57
CA HIS A 82 -5.93 23.10 -10.72
C HIS A 82 -7.20 22.31 -10.44
N ASP A 83 -7.08 20.99 -10.41
CA ASP A 83 -8.13 20.08 -10.00
C ASP A 83 -7.89 19.59 -8.58
N ILE A 84 -8.92 19.58 -7.74
CA ILE A 84 -8.87 19.03 -6.38
C ILE A 84 -9.44 17.63 -6.38
N GLY A 85 -8.63 16.67 -5.96
CA GLY A 85 -8.99 15.26 -5.90
C GLY A 85 -8.56 14.60 -4.61
N ILE A 86 -8.97 13.34 -4.45
CA ILE A 86 -8.62 12.49 -3.31
C ILE A 86 -7.82 11.30 -3.84
N VAL A 87 -6.71 10.98 -3.20
CA VAL A 87 -5.92 9.77 -3.50
C VAL A 87 -6.77 8.54 -3.20
N ALA A 88 -7.07 7.77 -4.24
CA ALA A 88 -7.85 6.55 -4.17
C ALA A 88 -6.97 5.31 -3.97
N LEU A 89 -5.78 5.31 -4.59
CA LEU A 89 -4.81 4.23 -4.52
C LEU A 89 -3.38 4.78 -4.65
N THR A 90 -2.44 4.11 -3.98
CA THR A 90 -0.99 4.33 -4.12
C THR A 90 -0.34 3.00 -4.49
N GLY A 91 0.61 3.01 -5.42
CA GLY A 91 1.18 1.79 -6.00
C GLY A 91 2.56 1.95 -6.60
#